data_AF-A0A9D9PNT6-F1
#
_entry.id   AF-A0A9D9PNT6-F1
#
_cell.length_a   1.000
_cell.length_b   1.000
_cell.length_c   1.000
_cell.angle_alpha   90.00
_cell.angle_beta   90.00
_cell.angle_gamma   90.00
#
_symmetry.space_group_name_H-M   'P 1'
#
loop_
_entity.id
_entity.type
_entity.pdbx_description
1 polymer ?
#
loop_
_entity_poly.entity_id
_entity_poly.type
_entity_poly.pdbx_seq_one_letter_code
_entity_poly.pdbx_strand_id
1 'polypeptide(L)'
;YLAACLLPAPYAIFAGSVGGAMADILSGSAVWALPTLIIKALNTLPFIFALKYLKKKENDNRIITKEMIIMSVVSGIITIVGYWLAEGILFGFAVSTIGTVLRGFIQPGCSAILFVCVGTVLDRAKFKSLIYRV
;
A
#
# COMPACT_ATOMS: atom_id res chain seq x y z
N TYR A 1 3.17 0.61 -0.06
CA TYR A 1 3.99 -0.06 -1.09
C TYR A 1 5.37 -0.42 -0.56
N LEU A 2 6.29 0.53 -0.45
CA LEU A 2 7.70 0.25 -0.17
C LEU A 2 7.97 -0.52 1.14
N ALA A 3 7.33 -0.14 2.24
CA ALA A 3 7.43 -0.87 3.51
C ALA A 3 6.97 -2.34 3.41
N ALA A 4 5.93 -2.61 2.60
CA ALA A 4 5.42 -3.96 2.38
C ALA A 4 6.29 -4.81 1.47
N CYS A 5 7.32 -4.22 0.84
CA CYS A 5 8.31 -4.90 -0.01
C CYS A 5 9.62 -5.17 0.73
N LEU A 6 9.84 -4.51 1.88
CA LEU A 6 11.06 -4.60 2.68
C LEU A 6 10.85 -5.38 3.98
N LEU A 7 9.70 -5.22 4.63
CA LEU A 7 9.43 -5.81 5.93
C LEU A 7 8.66 -7.13 5.80
N PRO A 8 8.99 -8.15 6.62
CA PRO A 8 8.12 -9.32 6.76
C PRO A 8 6.81 -8.93 7.46
N ALA A 9 5.74 -9.68 7.19
CA ALA A 9 4.54 -9.62 8.02
C ALA A 9 4.88 -10.09 9.44
N PRO A 10 4.31 -9.49 10.51
CA PRO A 10 3.23 -8.48 10.53
C PRO A 10 3.68 -7.01 10.49
N TYR A 11 4.98 -6.74 10.55
CA TYR A 11 5.53 -5.37 10.64
C TYR A 11 5.16 -4.48 9.45
N ALA A 12 5.14 -5.05 8.23
CA ALA A 12 4.67 -4.38 7.03
C ALA A 12 3.23 -3.87 7.14
N ILE A 13 2.34 -4.67 7.75
CA ILE A 13 0.92 -4.35 7.92
C ILE A 13 0.80 -3.18 8.90
N PHE A 14 1.46 -3.28 10.06
CA PHE A 14 1.41 -2.25 11.10
C PHE A 14 1.98 -0.92 10.61
N ALA A 15 3.16 -0.93 9.98
CA ALA A 15 3.77 0.27 9.43
C ALA A 15 2.87 0.94 8.37
N GLY A 16 2.22 0.14 7.53
CA GLY A 16 1.32 0.63 6.49
C GLY A 16 0.00 1.20 7.02
N SER A 17 -0.65 0.50 7.95
CA SER A 17 -1.97 0.85 8.48
C SER A 17 -1.92 1.98 9.49
N VAL A 18 -1.02 1.90 10.48
CA VAL A 18 -0.90 2.90 11.55
C VAL A 18 -0.40 4.23 10.99
N GLY A 19 0.57 4.21 10.08
CA GLY A 19 1.05 5.44 9.44
C GLY A 19 -0.05 6.15 8.64
N GLY A 20 -0.98 5.40 8.03
CA GLY A 20 -2.15 6.00 7.38
C GLY A 20 -3.15 6.60 8.36
N ALA A 21 -3.54 5.83 9.38
CA ALA A 21 -4.48 6.29 10.38
C ALA A 21 -3.98 7.55 11.10
N MET A 22 -2.69 7.61 11.43
CA MET A 22 -2.08 8.81 12.02
C MET A 22 -2.13 10.01 11.08
N ALA A 23 -1.87 9.82 9.78
CA ALA A 23 -1.94 10.90 8.80
C ALA A 23 -3.35 11.52 8.74
N ASP A 24 -4.40 10.71 8.83
CA ASP A 24 -5.79 11.21 8.82
C ASP A 24 -6.14 11.98 10.11
N ILE A 25 -5.66 11.51 11.26
CA ILE A 25 -5.83 12.20 12.55
C ILE A 25 -5.14 13.57 12.51
N LEU A 26 -3.88 13.62 12.07
CA LEU A 26 -3.14 14.89 11.98
C LEU A 26 -3.71 15.86 10.94
N SER A 27 -4.31 15.34 9.86
CA SER A 27 -4.90 16.16 8.80
C SER A 27 -6.30 16.69 9.16
N GLY A 28 -6.77 16.47 10.40
CA GLY A 28 -8.08 16.93 10.87
C GLY A 28 -9.27 16.07 10.41
N SER A 29 -9.01 14.93 9.77
CA SER A 29 -10.02 14.01 9.25
C SER A 29 -10.10 12.72 10.09
N ALA A 30 -10.15 12.86 11.42
CA ALA A 30 -10.07 11.75 12.36
C ALA A 30 -11.16 10.66 12.17
N VAL A 31 -12.32 11.02 11.62
CA VAL A 31 -13.40 10.08 11.25
C VAL A 31 -12.92 9.02 10.24
N TRP A 32 -11.94 9.37 9.40
CA TRP A 32 -11.35 8.47 8.41
C TRP A 32 -10.26 7.56 8.97
N ALA A 33 -9.77 7.80 10.20
CA ALA A 33 -8.64 7.08 10.75
C ALA A 33 -8.89 5.56 10.86
N LEU A 34 -10.07 5.18 11.35
CA LEU A 34 -10.43 3.76 11.51
C LEU A 34 -10.66 3.07 10.14
N PRO A 35 -11.44 3.63 9.19
CA PRO A 35 -11.52 3.09 7.84
C PRO A 35 -10.17 2.97 7.15
N THR A 36 -9.33 4.01 7.19
CA THR A 36 -8.01 4.01 6.55
C THR A 36 -7.11 2.94 7.15
N LEU A 37 -7.16 2.72 8.46
CA LEU A 37 -6.41 1.66 9.13
C LEU A 37 -6.74 0.29 8.52
N ILE A 38 -8.03 -0.01 8.35
CA ILE A 38 -8.50 -1.28 7.79
C ILE A 38 -8.12 -1.39 6.31
N ILE A 39 -8.41 -0.35 5.52
CA ILE A 39 -8.14 -0.34 4.08
C ILE A 39 -6.64 -0.52 3.83
N LYS A 40 -5.78 0.21 4.55
CA LYS A 40 -4.32 0.10 4.38
C LYS A 40 -3.77 -1.22 4.87
N ALA A 41 -4.34 -1.82 5.93
CA ALA A 41 -3.98 -3.16 6.34
C ALA A 41 -4.26 -4.17 5.20
N LEU A 42 -5.47 -4.14 4.62
CA LEU A 42 -5.80 -4.97 3.46
C LEU A 42 -4.90 -4.69 2.26
N ASN A 43 -4.51 -3.43 2.08
CA ASN A 43 -3.67 -3.00 0.98
C ASN A 43 -2.25 -3.59 1.00
N THR A 44 -1.76 -3.95 2.20
CA THR A 44 -0.45 -4.58 2.36
C THR A 44 -0.45 -6.08 2.11
N LEU A 45 -1.61 -6.74 2.18
CA LEU A 45 -1.72 -8.19 1.99
C LEU A 45 -1.24 -8.67 0.60
N PRO A 46 -1.62 -8.06 -0.53
CA PRO A 46 -1.14 -8.47 -1.85
C PRO A 46 0.39 -8.50 -1.95
N PHE A 47 1.05 -7.51 -1.35
CA PHE A 47 2.52 -7.42 -1.33
C PHE A 47 3.17 -8.48 -0.47
N ILE A 48 2.56 -8.80 0.67
CA ILE A 48 3.05 -9.86 1.56
C ILE A 48 2.95 -11.23 0.87
N PHE A 49 1.84 -11.50 0.17
CA PHE A 49 1.70 -12.71 -0.63
C PHE A 49 2.75 -12.78 -1.75
N ALA A 50 2.97 -11.67 -2.46
CA ALA A 50 3.98 -11.56 -3.50
C ALA A 50 5.39 -11.81 -2.97
N LEU A 51 5.74 -11.19 -1.84
CA LEU A 51 7.03 -11.42 -1.17
C LEU A 51 7.22 -12.87 -0.76
N LYS A 52 6.20 -13.50 -0.17
CA LYS A 52 6.26 -14.91 0.24
C LYS A 52 6.46 -15.82 -0.97
N TYR A 53 5.80 -15.51 -2.08
CA TYR A 53 5.97 -16.22 -3.35
C TYR A 53 7.38 -16.05 -3.93
N LEU A 54 7.92 -14.84 -3.94
CA LEU A 54 9.26 -14.54 -4.44
C LEU A 54 10.38 -15.18 -3.60
N LYS A 55 10.22 -15.18 -2.26
CA LYS A 55 11.13 -15.89 -1.34
C LYS A 55 11.17 -17.39 -1.60
N LYS A 56 10.01 -18.01 -1.87
CA LYS A 56 9.94 -19.45 -2.20
C LYS A 56 10.65 -19.79 -3.51
N LYS A 57 10.78 -18.83 -4.42
CA LYS A 57 11.39 -19.00 -5.74
C LYS A 57 12.88 -18.61 -5.77
N GLU A 58 13.49 -18.33 -4.61
CA GLU A 58 14.85 -17.76 -4.46
C GLU A 58 15.10 -16.51 -5.31
N ASN A 59 14.04 -15.80 -5.70
CA ASN A 59 14.10 -14.63 -6.57
C ASN A 59 13.83 -13.34 -5.79
N ASP A 60 14.23 -13.33 -4.50
CA ASP A 60 14.01 -12.22 -3.57
C ASP A 60 15.10 -11.13 -3.65
N ASN A 61 15.95 -11.17 -4.67
CA ASN A 61 17.10 -10.26 -4.80
C ASN A 61 16.74 -8.84 -5.27
N ARG A 62 15.46 -8.58 -5.60
CA ARG A 62 14.96 -7.30 -6.10
C ARG A 62 13.66 -6.88 -5.38
N ILE A 63 13.44 -5.57 -5.32
CA ILE A 63 12.28 -4.88 -4.75
C ILE A 63 11.25 -4.66 -5.87
N ILE A 64 11.69 -4.32 -7.08
CA ILE A 64 10.80 -4.18 -8.25
C ILE A 64 10.86 -5.47 -9.08
N THR A 65 9.86 -6.33 -8.87
CA THR A 65 9.61 -7.53 -9.69
C THR A 65 8.25 -7.41 -10.38
N LYS A 66 8.03 -8.14 -11.48
CA LYS A 66 6.76 -8.12 -12.24
C LYS A 66 5.55 -8.40 -11.32
N GLU A 67 5.72 -9.32 -10.38
CA GLU A 67 4.74 -9.70 -9.37
C GLU A 67 4.38 -8.51 -8.46
N MET A 68 5.35 -7.70 -8.03
CA MET A 68 5.09 -6.51 -7.20
C MET A 68 4.39 -5.40 -7.96
N ILE A 69 4.69 -5.24 -9.26
CA ILE A 69 4.00 -4.27 -10.11
C ILE A 69 2.52 -4.68 -10.26
N ILE A 70 2.26 -5.96 -10.54
CA ILE A 70 0.88 -6.50 -10.62
C ILE A 70 0.15 -6.28 -9.29
N MET A 71 0.82 -6.55 -8.16
CA MET A 71 0.22 -6.42 -6.83
C MET A 71 0.00 -4.96 -6.43
N SER A 72 0.73 -4.02 -7.02
CA SER A 72 0.46 -2.57 -6.89
C SER A 72 -0.85 -2.17 -7.55
N VAL A 73 -1.17 -2.77 -8.71
CA VAL A 73 -2.47 -2.55 -9.38
C VAL A 73 -3.61 -3.15 -8.55
N VAL A 74 -3.45 -4.40 -8.07
CA VAL A 74 -4.44 -5.07 -7.20
C VAL A 74 -4.71 -4.25 -5.94
N SER A 75 -3.65 -3.75 -5.32
CA SER A 75 -3.74 -2.85 -4.18
C SER A 75 -4.42 -1.51 -4.52
N GLY A 76 -4.16 -0.94 -5.69
CA GLY A 76 -4.88 0.24 -6.17
C GLY A 76 -6.39 0.01 -6.19
N ILE A 77 -6.84 -1.15 -6.69
CA ILE A 77 -8.25 -1.53 -6.72
C ILE A 77 -8.83 -1.65 -5.30
N ILE A 78 -8.11 -2.33 -4.38
CA ILE A 78 -8.52 -2.46 -2.96
C ILE A 78 -8.70 -1.08 -2.33
N THR A 79 -7.80 -0.14 -2.65
CA THR A 79 -7.86 1.23 -2.14
C THR A 79 -9.10 1.96 -2.65
N ILE A 80 -9.36 1.89 -3.96
CA ILE A 80 -10.54 2.53 -4.58
C ILE A 80 -11.84 1.99 -3.99
N VAL A 81 -11.99 0.66 -3.98
CA VAL A 81 -13.21 0.00 -3.46
C VAL A 81 -13.35 0.23 -1.96
N GLY A 82 -12.25 0.17 -1.21
CA GLY A 82 -12.24 0.38 0.23
C GLY A 82 -12.68 1.78 0.63
N TYR A 83 -12.16 2.83 -0.02
CA TYR A 83 -12.58 4.20 0.25
C TYR A 83 -14.02 4.47 -0.18
N TRP A 84 -14.47 3.89 -1.29
CA TRP A 84 -15.87 4.00 -1.73
C TRP A 84 -16.84 3.38 -0.72
N LEU A 85 -16.53 2.18 -0.21
CA LEU A 85 -17.34 1.54 0.84
C LEU A 85 -17.30 2.33 2.15
N ALA A 86 -16.13 2.81 2.56
CA ALA A 86 -15.98 3.61 3.77
C ALA A 86 -16.77 4.92 3.71
N GLU A 87 -16.75 5.61 2.56
CA GLU A 87 -17.54 6.82 2.33
C GLU A 87 -19.04 6.52 2.40
N GLY A 88 -19.48 5.43 1.77
CA GLY A 88 -20.88 4.99 1.81
C GLY A 88 -21.37 4.67 3.22
N ILE A 89 -20.51 4.08 4.08
CA ILE A 89 -20.83 3.78 5.48
C ILE A 89 -20.85 5.05 6.34
N LEU A 90 -19.90 5.97 6.13
CA LEU A 90 -19.76 7.18 6.96
C LEU A 90 -20.76 8.28 6.61
N PHE A 91 -21.01 8.51 5.32
CA PHE A 91 -21.76 9.67 4.81
C PHE A 91 -22.99 9.29 3.97
N GLY A 92 -23.18 7.99 3.68
CA GLY A 92 -24.27 7.48 2.86
C GLY A 92 -23.92 7.40 1.37
N PHE A 93 -24.32 6.30 0.72
CA PHE A 93 -24.01 6.02 -0.69
C PHE A 93 -24.53 7.09 -1.68
N ALA A 94 -25.58 7.83 -1.30
CA ALA A 94 -26.17 8.90 -2.12
C ALA A 94 -25.29 10.17 -2.19
N VAL A 95 -24.35 10.35 -1.25
CA VAL A 95 -23.45 11.51 -1.18
C VAL A 95 -22.07 11.19 -1.76
N SER A 96 -21.81 9.94 -2.17
CA SER A 96 -20.51 9.53 -2.71
C SER A 96 -20.10 10.44 -3.87
N THR A 97 -19.14 11.31 -3.58
CA THR A 97 -18.87 12.46 -4.44
C THR A 97 -17.89 12.03 -5.52
N ILE A 98 -18.04 12.55 -6.74
CA ILE A 98 -17.06 12.40 -7.83
C ILE A 98 -15.63 12.70 -7.34
N GLY A 99 -15.48 13.60 -6.36
CA GLY A 99 -14.21 13.93 -5.72
C GLY A 99 -13.53 12.78 -4.97
N THR A 100 -14.27 11.85 -4.36
CA THR A 100 -13.69 10.71 -3.65
C THR A 100 -13.27 9.61 -4.61
N VAL A 101 -14.05 9.40 -5.67
CA VAL A 101 -13.67 8.53 -6.79
C VAL A 101 -12.39 9.04 -7.44
N LEU A 102 -12.31 10.34 -7.75
CA LEU A 102 -11.14 10.94 -8.39
C LEU A 102 -9.88 10.86 -7.50
N ARG A 103 -9.99 11.15 -6.20
CA ARG A 103 -8.91 10.94 -5.23
C ARG A 103 -8.50 9.47 -5.15
N GLY A 104 -9.48 8.56 -5.21
CA GLY A 104 -9.29 7.11 -5.24
C GLY A 104 -8.43 6.63 -6.40
N PHE A 105 -8.42 7.31 -7.55
CA PHE A 105 -7.53 6.98 -8.68
C PHE A 105 -6.16 7.67 -8.60
N ILE A 106 -6.14 8.96 -8.26
CA ILE A 106 -4.89 9.75 -8.23
C ILE A 106 -3.93 9.23 -7.16
N GLN A 107 -4.46 8.86 -5.98
CA GLN A 107 -3.65 8.44 -4.84
C GLN A 107 -2.87 7.13 -5.09
N PRO A 108 -3.50 6.00 -5.49
CA PRO A 108 -2.76 4.78 -5.79
C PRO A 108 -1.90 4.93 -7.05
N GLY A 109 -2.34 5.71 -8.05
CA GLY A 109 -1.56 5.99 -9.26
C GLY A 109 -0.23 6.69 -8.95
N CYS A 110 -0.28 7.83 -8.25
CA CYS A 110 0.92 8.56 -7.83
C CYS A 110 1.82 7.70 -6.92
N SER A 111 1.21 6.95 -6.01
CA SER A 111 1.94 6.07 -5.09
C SER A 111 2.63 4.92 -5.81
N ALA A 112 2.04 4.37 -6.87
CA ALA A 112 2.65 3.34 -7.71
C ALA A 112 3.84 3.90 -8.52
N ILE A 113 3.70 5.10 -9.07
CA ILE A 113 4.80 5.79 -9.78
C ILE A 113 5.97 6.02 -8.83
N LEU A 114 5.71 6.61 -7.66
CA LEU A 114 6.73 6.82 -6.62
C LEU A 114 7.38 5.50 -6.18
N PHE A 115 6.57 4.45 -6.02
CA PHE A 115 7.08 3.13 -5.67
C PHE A 115 8.05 2.56 -6.72
N VAL A 116 7.73 2.67 -8.01
CA VAL A 116 8.61 2.21 -9.09
C VAL A 116 9.90 3.04 -9.14
N CYS A 117 9.80 4.37 -9.05
CA CYS A 117 10.98 5.25 -9.05
C CYS A 117 11.91 4.97 -7.87
N VAL A 118 11.38 4.95 -6.64
CA VAL A 118 12.21 4.73 -5.45
C VAL A 118 12.69 3.27 -5.37
N GLY A 119 11.84 2.31 -5.75
CA GLY A 119 12.19 0.89 -5.77
C GLY A 119 13.31 0.57 -6.76
N THR A 120 13.32 1.17 -7.95
CA THR A 120 14.42 0.99 -8.92
C THR A 120 15.74 1.57 -8.44
N VAL A 121 15.71 2.71 -7.72
CA VAL A 121 16.91 3.29 -7.08
C VAL A 121 17.44 2.38 -5.98
N LEU A 122 16.56 1.88 -5.11
CA LEU A 122 16.94 0.95 -4.03
C LEU A 122 17.46 -0.39 -4.55
N ASP A 123 16.94 -0.87 -5.68
CA ASP A 123 17.44 -2.07 -6.34
C ASP A 123 18.84 -1.87 -6.92
N ARG A 124 19.12 -0.71 -7.51
CA ARG A 124 20.47 -0.36 -7.96
C ARG A 124 21.47 -0.26 -6.80
N ALA A 125 21.00 0.21 -5.64
CA ALA A 125 21.80 0.25 -4.41
C ALA A 125 21.97 -1.13 -3.74
N LYS A 126 21.38 -2.21 -4.27
CA LYS A 126 21.31 -3.55 -3.65
C LYS A 126 20.87 -3.49 -2.19
N PHE A 127 20.00 -2.56 -1.84
CA PHE A 127 19.67 -2.23 -0.45
C PHE A 127 19.10 -3.44 0.32
N LYS A 128 18.39 -4.32 -0.39
CA LYS A 128 17.85 -5.56 0.17
C LYS A 128 18.93 -6.53 0.63
N SER A 129 20.07 -6.59 -0.07
CA SER A 129 21.23 -7.38 0.34
C SER A 129 21.97 -6.80 1.55
N LEU A 130 21.78 -5.50 1.83
CA LEU A 130 22.35 -4.83 3.00
C LEU A 130 21.53 -5.13 4.27
N ILE A 131 20.20 -5.14 4.16
CA ILE A 131 19.28 -5.43 5.27
C ILE A 131 19.34 -6.91 5.69
N TYR A 132 19.46 -7.85 4.76
CA TYR A 132 19.51 -9.29 5.06
C TYR A 132 20.90 -9.81 5.48
N ARG A 133 21.92 -8.94 5.54
CA ARG A 133 23.29 -9.30 5.96
C ARG A 133 23.55 -9.08 7.45
N VAL A 134 22.59 -8.49 8.17
CA VAL A 134 22.58 -8.31 9.63
C VAL A 134 21.71 -9.40 10.23
#